data_AF-A0A7X0FYU4-F1
#
_entry.id   AF-A0A7X0FYU4-F1
#
_cell.length_a   1.000
_cell.length_b   1.000
_cell.length_c   1.000
_cell.angle_alpha   90.00
_cell.angle_beta   90.00
_cell.angle_gamma   90.00
#
_symmetry.space_group_name_H-M   'P 1'
#
loop_
_entity.id
_entity.type
_entity.pdbx_description
1 polymer ?
#
loop_
_entity_poly.entity_id
_entity_poly.type
_entity_poly.pdbx_seq_one_letter_code
_entity_poly.pdbx_strand_id
1 'polypeptide(L)'
;MLAVTTADVRIFLHVLAATIWVGGQITLGALVPALRGYEGVTKAAARRFNAIAWPAFAVLVLTGGWNIAADDLGGAAQRTLEVKLVFVVLSGAAAFLHARARSKAGLAVWGALGALGALLALFFGVQLG
;
A
#
# COMPACT_ATOMS: atom_id res chain seq x y z
N MET A 1 -9.34 -11.61 -29.55
CA MET A 1 -8.86 -11.05 -28.26
C MET A 1 -7.34 -11.06 -28.27
N LEU A 2 -6.68 -10.15 -27.53
CA LEU A 2 -5.23 -10.18 -27.39
C LEU A 2 -4.78 -11.44 -26.64
N ALA A 3 -3.54 -11.89 -26.85
CA ALA A 3 -2.96 -13.00 -26.10
C ALA A 3 -2.65 -12.56 -24.66
N VAL A 4 -2.91 -13.42 -23.68
CA VAL A 4 -2.56 -13.17 -22.29
C VAL A 4 -1.12 -13.61 -22.05
N THR A 5 -0.30 -12.70 -21.55
CA THR A 5 1.11 -12.94 -21.22
C THR A 5 1.34 -13.01 -19.71
N THR A 6 2.49 -13.52 -19.32
CA THR A 6 2.93 -13.52 -17.90
C THR A 6 3.09 -12.10 -17.36
N ALA A 7 3.52 -11.15 -18.20
CA ALA A 7 3.63 -9.74 -17.83
C ALA A 7 2.25 -9.14 -17.51
N ASP A 8 1.23 -9.47 -18.31
CA ASP A 8 -0.14 -9.01 -18.06
C ASP A 8 -0.64 -9.46 -16.69
N VAL A 9 -0.46 -10.75 -16.35
CA VAL A 9 -0.87 -11.30 -15.05
C VAL A 9 -0.10 -10.63 -13.90
N ARG A 10 1.22 -10.49 -14.04
CA ARG A 10 2.08 -9.88 -13.02
C ARG A 10 1.67 -8.44 -12.72
N ILE A 11 1.53 -7.62 -13.77
CA ILE A 11 1.17 -6.20 -13.63
C ILE A 11 -0.27 -6.05 -13.13
N PHE A 12 -1.21 -6.87 -13.64
CA PHE A 12 -2.59 -6.89 -13.14
C PHE A 12 -2.64 -7.14 -11.63
N LEU A 13 -1.95 -8.18 -11.14
CA LEU A 13 -1.90 -8.50 -9.71
C LEU A 13 -1.25 -7.39 -8.89
N HIS A 14 -0.16 -6.79 -9.39
CA HIS A 14 0.51 -5.68 -8.72
C HIS A 14 -0.40 -4.46 -8.59
N VAL A 15 -1.06 -4.05 -9.68
CA VAL A 15 -1.94 -2.88 -9.70
C VAL A 15 -3.19 -3.12 -8.87
N LEU A 16 -3.80 -4.30 -8.94
CA LEU A 16 -4.95 -4.66 -8.10
C LEU A 16 -4.58 -4.62 -6.62
N ALA A 17 -3.42 -5.17 -6.24
CA ALA A 17 -2.94 -5.10 -4.87
C ALA A 17 -2.67 -3.66 -4.42
N ALA A 18 -2.08 -2.83 -5.29
CA ALA A 18 -1.82 -1.43 -5.03
C ALA A 18 -3.11 -0.63 -4.79
N THR A 19 -4.16 -0.88 -5.59
CA THR A 19 -5.44 -0.17 -5.44
C THR A 19 -6.15 -0.53 -4.14
N ILE A 20 -6.07 -1.80 -3.70
CA ILE A 20 -6.59 -2.23 -2.40
C ILE A 20 -5.82 -1.57 -1.25
N TRP A 21 -4.48 -1.55 -1.33
CA TRP A 21 -3.65 -0.98 -0.27
C TRP A 21 -3.82 0.53 -0.16
N VAL A 22 -3.56 1.28 -1.23
CA VAL A 22 -3.58 2.74 -1.25
C VAL A 22 -5.01 3.26 -1.18
N GLY A 23 -5.88 2.79 -2.08
CA GLY A 23 -7.27 3.24 -2.16
C GLY A 23 -8.08 2.85 -0.93
N GLY A 24 -7.83 1.67 -0.38
CA GLY A 24 -8.47 1.21 0.85
C GLY A 24 -8.11 2.04 2.08
N GLN A 25 -6.85 2.46 2.22
CA GLN A 25 -6.42 3.38 3.29
C GLN A 25 -7.15 4.73 3.20
N ILE A 26 -7.22 5.30 2.00
CA ILE A 26 -7.92 6.58 1.74
C ILE A 26 -9.41 6.44 2.09
N THR A 27 -10.05 5.38 1.57
CA THR A 27 -11.48 5.12 1.74
C THR A 27 -11.82 4.90 3.21
N LEU A 28 -11.09 4.03 3.92
CA LEU A 28 -11.32 3.80 5.34
C LEU A 28 -11.09 5.07 6.14
N GLY A 29 -10.00 5.81 5.87
CA GLY A 29 -9.71 7.09 6.53
C GLY A 29 -10.83 8.11 6.39
N ALA A 30 -11.42 8.22 5.19
CA ALA A 30 -12.56 9.08 4.93
C ALA A 30 -13.85 8.64 5.65
N LEU A 31 -14.03 7.34 5.90
CA LEU A 31 -15.18 6.80 6.61
C LEU A 31 -15.07 6.93 8.14
N VAL A 32 -13.87 6.99 8.72
CA VAL A 32 -13.67 7.04 10.18
C VAL A 32 -14.51 8.12 10.89
N PRO A 33 -14.63 9.38 10.39
CA PRO A 33 -15.43 10.42 11.04
C PRO A 33 -16.92 10.06 11.19
N ALA A 34 -17.49 9.30 10.25
CA ALA A 34 -18.86 8.81 10.31
C ALA A 34 -19.00 7.59 11.24
N LEU A 35 -18.00 6.70 11.23
CA LEU A 35 -18.03 5.45 12.02
C LEU A 35 -17.75 5.65 13.51
N ARG A 36 -17.04 6.72 13.90
CA ARG A 36 -16.63 6.96 15.30
C ARG A 36 -17.80 7.30 16.24
N GLY A 37 -18.97 7.65 15.70
CA GLY A 37 -20.19 7.89 16.47
C GLY A 37 -20.88 6.61 16.97
N TYR A 38 -20.45 5.44 16.48
CA TYR A 38 -21.05 4.15 16.82
C TYR A 38 -20.04 3.30 17.58
N GLU A 39 -20.44 2.82 18.76
CA GLU A 39 -19.58 2.04 19.64
C GLU A 39 -19.06 0.77 18.95
N GLY A 40 -17.74 0.55 19.00
CA GLY A 40 -17.09 -0.63 18.43
C GLY A 40 -16.98 -0.70 16.91
N VAL A 41 -17.78 0.07 16.15
CA VAL A 41 -17.87 -0.04 14.69
C VAL A 41 -16.57 0.33 13.99
N THR A 42 -15.89 1.41 14.40
CA THR A 42 -14.60 1.80 13.81
C THR A 42 -13.56 0.69 13.95
N LYS A 43 -13.51 0.02 15.12
CA LYS A 43 -12.58 -1.08 15.37
C LYS A 43 -12.93 -2.32 14.54
N ALA A 44 -14.21 -2.63 14.39
CA ALA A 44 -14.67 -3.73 13.55
C ALA A 44 -14.30 -3.49 12.06
N ALA A 45 -14.56 -2.29 11.55
CA ALA A 45 -14.20 -1.89 10.19
C ALA A 45 -12.68 -1.98 9.95
N ALA A 46 -11.88 -1.43 10.85
CA ALA A 46 -10.41 -1.49 10.74
C ALA A 46 -9.87 -2.93 10.75
N ARG A 47 -10.42 -3.83 11.58
CA ARG A 47 -10.02 -5.24 11.59
C ARG A 47 -10.37 -5.95 10.28
N ARG A 48 -11.56 -5.70 9.74
CA ARG A 48 -11.99 -6.28 8.46
C ARG A 48 -11.17 -5.76 7.29
N PHE A 49 -10.89 -4.45 7.27
CA PHE A 49 -9.98 -3.87 6.29
C PHE A 49 -8.59 -4.53 6.37
N ASN A 50 -7.99 -4.63 7.57
CA ASN A 50 -6.67 -5.23 7.74
C ASN A 50 -6.60 -6.69 7.26
N ALA A 51 -7.69 -7.47 7.40
CA ALA A 51 -7.73 -8.84 6.90
C ALA A 51 -7.62 -8.95 5.36
N ILE A 52 -7.89 -7.86 4.64
CA ILE A 52 -7.79 -7.77 3.17
C ILE A 52 -6.52 -7.01 2.77
N ALA A 53 -6.23 -5.91 3.46
CA ALA A 53 -5.11 -5.03 3.16
C ALA A 53 -3.76 -5.72 3.32
N TRP A 54 -3.55 -6.52 4.39
CA TRP A 54 -2.27 -7.20 4.61
C TRP A 54 -1.95 -8.25 3.54
N PRO A 55 -2.90 -9.14 3.14
CA PRO A 55 -2.69 -10.00 1.98
C PRO A 55 -2.41 -9.22 0.69
N ALA A 56 -3.13 -8.12 0.43
CA ALA A 56 -2.88 -7.27 -0.73
C ALA A 56 -1.46 -6.69 -0.71
N PHE A 57 -1.00 -6.19 0.45
CA PHE A 57 0.38 -5.72 0.60
C PHE A 57 1.41 -6.82 0.35
N ALA A 58 1.15 -8.05 0.81
CA ALA A 58 2.02 -9.19 0.54
C ALA A 58 2.11 -9.47 -0.97
N VAL A 59 0.98 -9.48 -1.68
CA VAL A 59 0.94 -9.61 -3.14
C VAL A 59 1.70 -8.46 -3.81
N LEU A 60 1.54 -7.24 -3.32
CA LEU A 60 2.22 -6.04 -3.84
C LEU A 60 3.74 -6.17 -3.73
N VAL A 61 4.25 -6.63 -2.58
CA VAL A 61 5.68 -6.86 -2.35
C VAL A 61 6.21 -7.98 -3.23
N LEU A 62 5.51 -9.11 -3.32
CA LEU A 62 5.93 -10.26 -4.13
C LEU A 62 5.98 -9.92 -5.63
N THR A 63 4.92 -9.29 -6.14
CA THR A 63 4.86 -8.85 -7.54
C THR A 63 5.81 -7.69 -7.83
N GLY A 64 6.06 -6.82 -6.85
CA GLY A 64 7.09 -5.79 -6.94
C GLY A 64 8.49 -6.38 -7.08
N GLY A 65 8.82 -7.40 -6.28
CA GLY A 65 10.05 -8.17 -6.42
C GLY A 65 10.15 -8.87 -7.78
N TRP A 66 9.04 -9.38 -8.30
CA TRP A 66 8.99 -9.96 -9.65
C TRP A 66 9.25 -8.92 -10.74
N ASN A 67 8.69 -7.70 -10.65
CA ASN A 67 9.00 -6.63 -11.60
C ASN A 67 10.50 -6.32 -11.61
N ILE A 68 11.10 -6.17 -10.43
CA ILE A 68 12.55 -5.88 -10.29
C ILE A 68 13.40 -7.00 -10.88
N ALA A 69 13.02 -8.27 -10.68
CA ALA A 69 13.78 -9.40 -11.20
C ALA A 69 13.64 -9.59 -12.73
N ALA A 70 12.58 -9.04 -13.32
CA ALA A 70 12.28 -9.16 -14.74
C ALA A 70 12.85 -8.01 -15.59
N ASP A 71 13.15 -6.87 -14.97
CA ASP A 71 13.62 -5.66 -15.64
C ASP A 71 15.06 -5.32 -15.22
N ASP A 72 15.91 -4.96 -16.19
CA ASP A 72 17.27 -4.49 -15.93
C ASP A 72 17.31 -2.95 -15.92
N LEU A 73 17.11 -2.37 -14.73
CA LEU A 73 17.08 -0.92 -14.55
C LEU A 73 18.48 -0.36 -14.26
N GLY A 74 18.80 0.78 -14.89
CA GLY A 74 20.05 1.50 -14.69
C GLY A 74 19.86 2.99 -14.43
N GLY A 75 20.93 3.64 -13.95
CA GLY A 75 21.01 5.10 -13.86
C GLY A 75 19.90 5.75 -13.03
N ALA A 76 19.16 6.69 -13.64
CA ALA A 76 18.11 7.43 -12.96
C ALA A 76 16.93 6.54 -12.54
N ALA A 77 16.54 5.57 -13.37
CA ALA A 77 15.43 4.66 -13.08
C ALA A 77 15.71 3.79 -11.85
N GLN A 78 16.94 3.28 -11.74
CA GLN A 78 17.38 2.52 -10.56
C GLN A 78 17.30 3.36 -9.28
N ARG A 79 17.75 4.63 -9.31
CA ARG A 79 17.62 5.53 -8.15
C ARG A 79 16.16 5.81 -7.78
N THR A 80 15.28 6.00 -8.76
CA THR A 80 13.84 6.14 -8.52
C THR A 80 13.26 4.90 -7.87
N LEU A 81 13.65 3.70 -8.31
CA LEU A 81 13.24 2.45 -7.68
C LEU A 81 13.71 2.35 -6.22
N GLU A 82 14.96 2.68 -5.92
CA GLU A 82 15.48 2.66 -4.55
C GLU A 82 14.69 3.59 -3.63
N VAL A 83 14.42 4.82 -4.09
CA VAL A 83 13.58 5.79 -3.35
C VAL A 83 12.16 5.25 -3.15
N LYS A 84 11.55 4.67 -4.19
CA LYS A 84 10.23 4.02 -4.11
C LYS A 84 10.22 2.94 -3.04
N LEU A 85 11.23 2.08 -2.99
CA LEU A 85 11.32 0.97 -2.04
C LEU A 85 11.39 1.45 -0.59
N VAL A 86 12.07 2.57 -0.32
CA VAL A 86 12.04 3.20 1.01
C VAL A 86 10.60 3.55 1.40
N PHE A 87 9.82 4.15 0.50
CA PHE A 87 8.42 4.48 0.77
C PHE A 87 7.51 3.25 0.92
N VAL A 88 7.77 2.17 0.19
CA VAL A 88 7.07 0.88 0.38
C VAL A 88 7.30 0.35 1.81
N VAL A 89 8.56 0.33 2.26
CA VAL A 89 8.91 -0.12 3.62
C VAL A 89 8.30 0.79 4.67
N LEU A 90 8.41 2.12 4.51
CA LEU A 90 7.81 3.08 5.42
C LEU A 90 6.29 2.93 5.52
N SER A 91 5.61 2.72 4.38
CA SER A 91 4.16 2.51 4.35
C SER A 91 3.76 1.27 5.16
N GLY A 92 4.40 0.13 4.89
CA GLY A 92 4.14 -1.13 5.59
C GLY A 92 4.45 -1.05 7.09
N ALA A 93 5.62 -0.52 7.45
CA ALA A 93 6.05 -0.39 8.84
C ALA A 93 5.13 0.57 9.64
N ALA A 94 4.80 1.73 9.07
CA ALA A 94 3.88 2.67 9.69
C ALA A 94 2.48 2.09 9.84
N ALA A 95 1.95 1.35 8.85
CA ALA A 95 0.67 0.66 8.97
C ALA A 95 0.68 -0.40 10.09
N PHE A 96 1.78 -1.15 10.24
CA PHE A 96 1.97 -2.11 11.32
C PHE A 96 1.99 -1.46 12.71
N LEU A 97 2.69 -0.33 12.83
CA LEU A 97 2.76 0.45 14.07
C LEU A 97 1.42 1.14 14.39
N HIS A 98 0.71 1.64 13.37
CA HIS A 98 -0.64 2.18 13.49
C HIS A 98 -1.59 1.15 14.11
N ALA A 99 -1.57 -0.09 13.61
CA ALA A 99 -2.41 -1.17 14.13
C ALA A 99 -2.11 -1.55 15.59
N ARG A 100 -0.94 -1.18 16.12
CA ARG A 100 -0.51 -1.44 17.51
C ARG A 100 -0.57 -0.21 18.40
N ALA A 101 -0.83 0.97 17.84
CA ALA A 101 -0.85 2.22 18.59
C ALA A 101 -1.99 2.20 19.62
N ARG A 102 -1.67 2.62 20.85
CA ARG A 102 -2.64 2.73 21.96
C ARG A 102 -3.01 4.18 22.29
N SER A 103 -2.29 5.15 21.72
CA SER A 103 -2.53 6.58 21.92
C SER A 103 -3.15 7.22 20.67
N LYS A 104 -3.94 8.28 20.87
CA LYS A 104 -4.55 9.05 19.77
C LYS A 104 -3.48 9.64 18.83
N ALA A 105 -2.41 10.18 19.40
CA ALA A 105 -1.28 10.71 18.64
C ALA A 105 -0.59 9.62 17.81
N GLY A 106 -0.36 8.43 18.39
CA GLY A 106 0.24 7.31 17.66
C GLY A 106 -0.65 6.84 16.50
N LEU A 107 -1.96 6.75 16.71
CA LEU A 107 -2.90 6.41 15.63
C LEU A 107 -2.83 7.44 14.49
N ALA A 108 -2.83 8.73 14.82
CA ALA A 108 -2.77 9.80 13.81
C ALA A 108 -1.45 9.80 13.04
N VAL A 109 -0.31 9.80 13.74
CA VAL A 109 1.03 9.89 13.14
C VAL A 109 1.31 8.68 12.26
N TRP A 110 1.15 7.46 12.79
CA TRP A 110 1.43 6.26 12.02
C TRP A 110 0.43 6.04 10.89
N GLY A 111 -0.82 6.47 11.06
CA GLY A 111 -1.82 6.45 9.98
C GLY A 111 -1.43 7.38 8.83
N ALA A 112 -1.03 8.61 9.15
CA ALA A 112 -0.60 9.60 8.16
C ALA A 112 0.68 9.17 7.44
N LEU A 113 1.70 8.70 8.17
CA LEU A 113 2.94 8.19 7.58
C LEU A 113 2.71 6.98 6.69
N GLY A 114 1.84 6.05 7.11
CA GLY A 114 1.47 4.88 6.33
C GLY A 114 0.84 5.24 4.98
N ALA A 115 -0.14 6.16 5.01
CA ALA A 115 -0.84 6.63 3.82
C ALA A 115 0.05 7.48 2.90
N LEU A 116 0.84 8.40 3.45
CA LEU A 116 1.77 9.23 2.67
C LEU A 116 2.84 8.38 2.01
N GLY A 117 3.43 7.42 2.74
CA GLY A 117 4.37 6.46 2.18
C GLY A 117 3.75 5.66 1.03
N ALA A 118 2.49 5.23 1.18
CA ALA A 118 1.78 4.49 0.13
C ALA A 118 1.60 5.35 -1.14
N LEU A 119 1.20 6.62 -0.98
CA LEU A 119 1.03 7.57 -2.07
C LEU A 119 2.34 7.90 -2.79
N LEU A 120 3.42 8.09 -2.05
CA LEU A 120 4.74 8.36 -2.64
C LEU A 120 5.28 7.12 -3.37
N ALA A 121 5.12 5.93 -2.80
CA ALA A 121 5.47 4.68 -3.47
C ALA A 121 4.67 4.47 -4.76
N LEU A 122 3.38 4.82 -4.76
CA LEU A 122 2.53 4.81 -5.96
C LEU A 122 3.05 5.80 -7.01
N PHE A 123 3.30 7.05 -6.61
CA PHE A 123 3.78 8.09 -7.52
C PHE A 123 5.10 7.73 -8.21
N PHE A 124 6.11 7.28 -7.44
CA PHE A 124 7.36 6.82 -8.03
C PHE A 124 7.19 5.52 -8.83
N GLY A 125 6.18 4.70 -8.49
CA GLY A 125 5.76 3.59 -9.33
C GLY A 125 5.33 4.04 -10.72
N VAL A 126 4.45 5.04 -10.81
CA VAL A 126 3.99 5.61 -12.10
C VAL A 126 5.15 6.19 -12.90
N GLN A 127 6.15 6.80 -12.24
CA GLN A 127 7.33 7.34 -12.93
C GLN A 127 8.19 6.27 -13.62
N LEU A 128 8.16 5.03 -13.12
CA LEU A 128 8.97 3.92 -13.64
C LEU A 128 8.35 3.24 -14.87
N GLY A 129 7.10 3.57 -15.23
CA GLY A 129 6.35 2.90 -16.29
C GLY A 129 5.68 1.63 -15.81
#